data_AF-A0A3M2JTI9-F1
#
_entry.id   AF-A0A3M2JTI9-F1
#
_cell.length_a   1.000
_cell.length_b   1.000
_cell.length_c   1.000
_cell.angle_alpha   90.00
_cell.angle_beta   90.00
_cell.angle_gamma   90.00
#
_symmetry.space_group_name_H-M   'P 1'
#
loop_
_entity.id
_entity.type
_entity.pdbx_description
1 polymer ?
#
loop_
_entity_poly.entity_id
_entity_poly.type
_entity_poly.pdbx_seq_one_letter_code
_entity_poly.pdbx_strand_id
1 'polypeptide(L)' 'MQSLTQDTPVCPPTPSTDPDAWEEFLTTIRRRLNVIGTSIYLLQSSLEGEDAALERYMQAIHQEMAAIRKLING' A
#
# COMPACT_ATOMS: atom_id res chain seq x y z
N MET A 1 2.04 50.39 -34.49
CA MET A 1 1.31 50.08 -33.25
C MET A 1 1.53 48.61 -32.94
N GLN A 2 2.34 48.32 -31.91
CA GLN A 2 2.73 46.95 -31.55
C GLN A 2 1.61 46.30 -30.73
N SER A 3 1.23 45.08 -31.11
CA SER A 3 0.22 44.28 -30.44
C SER A 3 0.84 43.64 -29.21
N LEU A 4 0.37 44.01 -28.02
CA LEU A 4 0.76 43.40 -26.74
C LEU A 4 0.15 41.99 -26.67
N THR A 5 0.97 40.95 -26.80
CA THR A 5 0.58 39.58 -26.46
C THR A 5 0.39 39.50 -24.96
N GLN A 6 -0.86 39.33 -24.52
CA GLN A 6 -1.21 39.04 -23.14
C GLN A 6 -0.62 37.67 -22.75
N ASP A 7 0.42 37.69 -21.92
CA ASP A 7 0.91 36.50 -21.23
C ASP A 7 -0.18 36.03 -20.25
N THR A 8 -1.00 35.07 -20.68
CA THR A 8 -1.92 34.36 -19.79
C THR A 8 -1.08 33.62 -18.74
N PRO A 9 -1.27 33.89 -17.43
CA PRO A 9 -0.58 33.15 -16.39
C PRO A 9 -1.08 31.69 -16.43
N VAL A 10 -0.21 30.78 -16.85
CA VAL A 10 -0.47 29.34 -16.78
C VAL A 10 -0.49 28.98 -15.29
N CYS A 11 -1.69 28.81 -14.72
CA CYS A 11 -1.80 28.19 -13.40
C CYS A 11 -1.10 26.82 -13.46
N PRO A 12 -0.22 26.50 -12.50
CA PRO A 12 0.32 25.15 -12.40
C PRO A 12 -0.86 24.18 -12.20
N PRO A 13 -0.83 22.99 -12.81
CA PRO A 13 -1.86 22.00 -12.56
C PRO A 13 -1.88 21.73 -11.05
N THR A 14 -3.05 21.94 -10.44
CA THR A 14 -3.29 21.47 -9.08
C THR A 14 -3.06 19.95 -9.08
N PRO A 15 -2.31 19.41 -8.11
CA PRO A 15 -2.20 17.97 -7.96
C PRO A 15 -3.62 17.46 -7.70
N SER A 16 -4.22 16.83 -8.70
CA SER A 16 -5.49 16.14 -8.53
C SER A 16 -5.19 14.92 -7.67
N THR A 17 -5.49 15.00 -6.38
CA THR A 17 -5.61 13.81 -5.54
C THR A 17 -6.80 13.05 -6.10
N ASP A 18 -6.54 12.09 -6.97
CA ASP A 18 -7.57 11.20 -7.48
C ASP A 18 -8.11 10.38 -6.29
N PRO A 19 -9.34 10.66 -5.82
CA PRO A 19 -9.89 9.98 -4.66
C PRO A 19 -10.05 8.48 -4.90
N ASP A 20 -10.22 8.05 -6.15
CA ASP A 20 -10.37 6.64 -6.52
C ASP A 20 -9.01 5.93 -6.39
N ALA A 21 -7.93 6.58 -6.84
CA ALA A 21 -6.57 6.06 -6.67
C ALA A 21 -6.17 5.95 -5.19
N TRP A 22 -6.60 6.92 -4.35
CA TRP A 22 -6.35 6.87 -2.92
C TRP A 22 -7.12 5.74 -2.23
N GLU A 23 -8.40 5.54 -2.57
CA GLU A 23 -9.18 4.43 -2.01
C GLU A 23 -8.66 3.07 -2.48
N GLU A 24 -8.21 2.95 -3.73
CA GLU A 24 -7.56 1.74 -4.24
C GLU A 24 -6.26 1.42 -3.48
N PHE A 25 -5.45 2.45 -3.22
CA PHE A 25 -4.24 2.34 -2.40
C PHE A 25 -4.56 1.85 -0.98
N LEU A 26 -5.51 2.50 -0.30
CA LEU A 26 -5.94 2.11 1.04
C LEU A 26 -6.52 0.70 1.07
N THR A 27 -7.34 0.35 0.09
CA THR A 27 -7.91 -1.00 -0.06
C THR A 27 -6.82 -2.05 -0.21
N THR A 28 -5.79 -1.76 -0.99
CA THR A 28 -4.64 -2.65 -1.18
C THR A 28 -3.90 -2.84 0.14
N ILE A 29 -3.61 -1.78 0.89
CA ILE A 29 -2.95 -1.88 2.20
C ILE A 29 -3.80 -2.70 3.17
N ARG A 30 -5.11 -2.42 3.28
CA ARG A 30 -6.02 -3.14 4.19
C ARG A 30 -6.03 -4.65 3.90
N ARG A 31 -6.08 -5.04 2.63
CA ARG A 31 -6.04 -6.46 2.23
C ARG A 31 -4.76 -7.15 2.71
N ARG A 32 -3.60 -6.51 2.53
CA ARG A 32 -2.30 -7.06 2.95
C ARG A 32 -2.19 -7.16 4.47
N LEU A 33 -2.62 -6.13 5.19
CA LEU A 33 -2.68 -6.16 6.66
C LEU A 33 -3.59 -7.27 7.17
N ASN A 34 -4.69 -7.58 6.48
CA ASN A 34 -5.58 -8.69 6.85
C ASN A 34 -4.89 -10.06 6.73
N VAL A 35 -4.05 -10.26 5.70
CA VAL A 35 -3.25 -11.48 5.56
C VAL A 35 -2.25 -11.61 6.71
N ILE A 36 -1.58 -10.52 7.08
CA ILE A 36 -0.67 -10.48 8.23
C ILE A 36 -1.42 -10.82 9.53
N GLY A 37 -2.55 -10.16 9.78
CA GLY A 37 -3.37 -10.40 10.98
C GLY A 37 -3.85 -11.85 11.08
N THR A 38 -4.29 -12.43 9.96
CA THR A 38 -4.69 -13.84 9.89
C THR A 38 -3.52 -14.78 10.16
N SER A 39 -2.35 -14.49 9.60
CA SER A 39 -1.14 -15.30 9.82
C SER A 39 -0.69 -15.27 11.27
N ILE A 40 -0.75 -14.10 11.93
CA ILE A 40 -0.45 -13.95 13.36
C ILE A 40 -1.46 -14.72 14.22
N TYR A 41 -2.76 -14.61 13.90
CA TYR A 41 -3.80 -15.37 14.60
C TYR A 41 -3.54 -16.89 14.51
N LEU A 42 -3.21 -17.39 13.32
CA LEU A 42 -2.90 -18.80 13.12
C LEU A 42 -1.65 -19.23 13.91
N LEU A 43 -0.59 -18.42 13.93
CA LEU A 43 0.60 -18.65 14.74
C LEU A 43 0.28 -18.73 16.25
N GLN A 44 -0.52 -17.80 16.76
CA GLN A 44 -0.92 -17.78 18.17
C GLN A 44 -1.84 -18.95 18.55
N SER A 45 -2.69 -19.39 17.62
CA SER A 45 -3.60 -20.52 17.82
C SER A 45 -2.91 -21.88 17.74
N SER A 46 -1.73 -21.92 17.12
CA SER A 46 -0.95 -23.13 16.94
C SER A 46 -0.17 -23.44 18.23
N LEU A 47 -0.87 -24.03 19.21
CA LEU A 47 -0.34 -24.37 20.54
C LEU A 47 0.93 -25.24 20.49
N GLU A 48 1.12 -26.04 19.44
CA GLU A 48 2.29 -26.92 19.22
C GLU A 48 2.51 -27.13 17.71
N GLY A 49 2.60 -26.05 16.94
CA GLY A 49 2.71 -26.17 15.48
C GLY A 49 4.00 -26.86 15.03
N GLU A 50 3.89 -27.81 14.09
CA GLU A 50 5.04 -28.30 13.33
C GLU A 50 5.81 -27.10 12.74
N ASP A 51 7.15 -27.12 12.84
CA ASP A 51 8.04 -26.04 12.38
C ASP A 51 7.69 -25.52 10.98
N ALA A 52 7.24 -26.41 10.09
CA ALA A 52 6.87 -26.07 8.71
C ALA A 52 5.61 -25.18 8.59
N ALA A 53 4.67 -25.23 9.53
CA ALA A 53 3.52 -24.31 9.53
C ALA A 53 3.92 -22.92 10.03
N LEU A 54 4.75 -22.89 11.09
CA LEU A 54 5.29 -21.65 11.65
C LEU A 54 6.10 -20.88 10.60
N GLU A 55 7.02 -21.56 9.91
CA GLU A 55 7.88 -20.97 8.89
C GLU A 55 7.05 -20.39 7.73
N ARG A 56 6.00 -21.11 7.28
CA ARG A 56 5.11 -20.63 6.22
C ARG A 56 4.38 -19.34 6.61
N TYR A 57 3.83 -19.26 7.82
CA TYR A 57 3.13 -18.06 8.26
C TYR A 57 4.09 -16.88 8.48
N MET A 58 5.27 -17.13 9.05
CA MET A 58 6.31 -16.11 9.18
C MET A 58 6.76 -15.59 7.81
N GLN A 59 6.96 -16.48 6.84
CA GLN A 59 7.31 -16.09 5.47
C GLN A 59 6.21 -15.25 4.83
N ALA A 60 4.93 -15.62 4.99
CA ALA A 60 3.80 -14.84 4.49
C ALA A 60 3.78 -13.42 5.10
N ILE A 61 4.00 -13.30 6.41
CA ILE A 61 4.08 -12.00 7.10
C ILE A 61 5.21 -11.15 6.52
N HIS A 62 6.41 -11.72 6.34
CA HIS A 62 7.55 -11.00 5.78
C HIS A 62 7.29 -10.52 4.35
N GLN A 63 6.69 -11.36 3.51
CA GLN A 63 6.35 -11.02 2.14
C GLN A 63 5.35 -9.86 2.08
N GLU A 64 4.28 -9.90 2.88
CA GLU A 64 3.28 -8.85 2.89
C GLU A 64 3.83 -7.53 3.46
N MET A 65 4.67 -7.59 4.49
CA MET A 65 5.37 -6.40 5.01
C MET A 65 6.30 -5.76 3.97
N ALA A 66 7.03 -6.58 3.21
CA ALA A 66 7.87 -6.09 2.11
C ALA A 66 7.04 -5.44 1.00
N ALA A 67 5.90 -6.03 0.65
CA ALA A 67 4.97 -5.48 -0.34
C ALA A 67 4.36 -4.15 0.10
N ILE A 68 3.94 -4.03 1.37
CA ILE A 68 3.45 -2.76 1.94
C ILE A 68 4.55 -1.70 1.89
N ARG A 69 5.78 -2.04 2.29
CA ARG A 69 6.91 -1.10 2.22
C ARG A 69 7.15 -0.61 0.79
N LYS A 70 7.09 -1.50 -0.19
CA LYS A 70 7.22 -1.14 -1.61
C LYS A 70 6.07 -0.25 -2.09
N LEU A 71 4.84 -0.46 -1.61
CA LEU A 71 3.69 0.39 -1.96
C LEU A 71 3.81 1.81 -1.38
N ILE A 72 4.39 1.95 -0.19
CA ILE A 72 4.54 3.26 0.47
C ILE A 72 5.76 4.04 -0.08
N ASN A 73 6.86 3.33 -0.39
CA ASN A 73 8.14 3.95 -0.72
C ASN A 73 8.57 3.80 -2.18
N GLY A 74 7.87 3.00 -2.97
CA GLY A 74 8.15 2.74 -4.39
C GLY A 74 7.18 3.48 -5.29
#